data_AF-A0A6V7LT24-F1
#
_entry.id   AF-A0A6V7LT24-F1
#
_cell.length_a   1.000
_cell.length_b   1.000
_cell.length_c   1.000
_cell.angle_alpha   90.00
_cell.angle_beta   90.00
_cell.angle_gamma   90.00
#
_symmetry.space_group_name_H-M   'P 1'
#
loop_
_entity.id
_entity.type
_entity.pdbx_description
1 polymer ?
#
loop_
_entity_poly.entity_id
_entity_poly.type
_entity_poly.pdbx_seq_one_letter_code
_entity_poly.pdbx_strand_id
1 'polypeptide(L)' 'IETKFAGSSCNDLVTCDGAGSTIISGHFDKRIRFWDTRSESSCNDIILHGKVTSLDLSR' A
#
# COMPACT_ATOMS: atom_id res chain seq x y z
N ILE A 1 -12.11 -23.67 -3.89
CA ILE A 1 -10.72 -23.17 -3.87
C ILE A 1 -10.66 -22.05 -4.90
N GLU A 2 -10.41 -20.81 -4.48
CA GLU A 2 -10.26 -19.67 -5.41
C GLU A 2 -8.81 -19.20 -5.41
N THR A 3 -8.30 -18.80 -6.58
CA THR A 3 -6.98 -18.20 -6.74
C THR A 3 -7.17 -16.72 -7.01
N LYS A 4 -6.53 -15.87 -6.20
CA LYS A 4 -6.51 -14.42 -6.42
C LYS A 4 -5.22 -14.02 -7.12
N PHE A 5 -5.34 -13.27 -8.20
CA PHE A 5 -4.19 -12.69 -8.88
C PHE A 5 -3.81 -11.36 -8.22
N ALA A 6 -2.55 -11.24 -7.84
CA ALA A 6 -2.00 -9.98 -7.36
C ALA A 6 -1.76 -9.04 -8.55
N GLY A 7 -2.38 -7.86 -8.54
CA GLY A 7 -2.23 -6.87 -9.61
C GLY A 7 -0.86 -6.18 -9.65
N SER A 8 -0.02 -6.37 -8.62
CA SER A 8 1.36 -5.87 -8.56
C SER A 8 2.16 -6.59 -7.47
N SER A 9 3.47 -6.38 -7.48
CA SER A 9 4.36 -6.78 -6.40
C SER A 9 4.50 -5.64 -5.40
N CYS A 10 4.21 -5.91 -4.13
CA CYS A 10 4.43 -5.00 -3.01
C CYS A 10 5.91 -5.08 -2.61
N ASN A 11 6.61 -3.95 -2.66
CA ASN A 11 8.04 -3.90 -2.37
C ASN A 11 8.32 -3.43 -0.94
N ASP A 12 7.47 -2.55 -0.40
CA ASP A 12 7.62 -2.04 0.96
C ASP A 12 6.28 -1.53 1.53
N LEU A 13 6.15 -1.50 2.86
CA LEU A 13 4.98 -0.95 3.55
C LEU A 13 5.33 -0.31 4.90
N VAL A 14 4.53 0.66 5.29
CA VAL A 14 4.63 1.37 6.57
C VAL A 14 3.24 1.52 7.19
N THR A 15 3.19 1.67 8.51
CA THR A 15 1.95 1.95 9.27
C THR A 15 2.06 3.32 9.91
N CYS A 16 1.03 4.16 9.74
CA CYS A 16 1.09 5.54 10.26
C CYS A 16 0.43 5.74 11.63
N ASP A 17 -0.32 4.76 12.13
CA ASP A 17 -0.92 4.79 13.45
C ASP A 17 -0.33 3.71 14.36
N GLY A 18 -0.31 3.98 15.68
CA GLY A 18 0.16 3.01 16.67
C GLY A 18 -0.71 1.74 16.76
N ALA A 19 -1.91 1.78 16.18
CA ALA A 19 -2.81 0.65 16.08
C ALA A 19 -2.60 -0.20 14.80
N GLY A 20 -1.79 0.26 13.84
CA GLY A 20 -1.58 -0.43 12.56
C GLY A 20 -2.84 -0.55 11.69
N SER A 21 -3.87 0.26 11.94
CA SER A 21 -5.11 0.24 11.16
C SER A 21 -4.94 0.98 9.84
N THR A 22 -3.97 1.89 9.75
CA THR A 22 -3.66 2.60 8.52
C THR A 22 -2.36 2.12 7.92
N ILE A 23 -2.45 1.52 6.73
CA ILE A 23 -1.32 0.91 6.02
C ILE A 23 -1.05 1.69 4.74
N ILE A 24 0.22 2.00 4.48
CA ILE A 24 0.68 2.61 3.24
C ILE A 24 1.65 1.63 2.59
N SER A 25 1.41 1.27 1.33
CA SER A 25 2.20 0.25 0.61
C SER A 25 2.69 0.76 -0.73
N GLY A 26 3.94 0.43 -1.08
CA GLY A 26 4.63 0.85 -2.29
C GLY A 26 4.84 -0.32 -3.25
N HIS A 27 4.53 -0.11 -4.53
CA HIS A 27 4.43 -1.20 -5.50
C HIS A 27 5.27 -1.01 -6.78
N PHE A 28 5.55 -2.13 -7.45
CA PHE A 28 6.27 -2.15 -8.74
C PHE A 28 5.51 -1.45 -9.87
N ASP A 29 4.17 -1.45 -9.81
CA ASP A 29 3.27 -0.78 -10.77
C ASP A 29 3.23 0.75 -10.63
N LYS A 30 4.17 1.32 -9.86
CA LYS A 30 4.32 2.76 -9.60
C LYS A 30 3.23 3.35 -8.72
N ARG A 31 2.45 2.52 -8.01
CA ARG A 31 1.41 3.01 -7.10
C ARG A 31 1.88 3.01 -5.64
N ILE A 32 1.50 4.06 -4.92
CA ILE A 32 1.41 4.04 -3.45
C ILE A 32 -0.06 3.85 -3.10
N ARG A 33 -0.39 2.81 -2.32
CA ARG A 33 -1.75 2.48 -1.91
C ARG A 33 -1.94 2.74 -0.42
N PHE A 34 -3.05 3.37 -0.08
CA PHE A 34 -3.48 3.70 1.26
C PHE A 34 -4.68 2.84 1.66
N TRP A 35 -4.55 2.19 2.80
CA TRP A 35 -5.56 1.28 3.34
C TRP A 35 -5.95 1.74 4.74
N ASP A 36 -7.24 1.72 5.04
CA ASP A 36 -7.76 1.73 6.40
C ASP A 36 -8.47 0.39 6.63
N THR A 37 -7.93 -0.44 7.52
CA THR A 37 -8.46 -1.79 7.79
C THR A 37 -9.83 -1.78 8.45
N ARG A 38 -10.29 -0.62 8.94
CA ARG A 38 -11.61 -0.41 9.54
C ARG A 38 -12.64 0.04 8.51
N SER A 39 -12.20 0.37 7.30
CA SER A 39 -13.08 0.76 6.20
C SER A 39 -13.36 -0.44 5.30
N GLU A 40 -14.60 -0.57 4.83
CA GLU A 40 -14.96 -1.54 3.79
C GLU A 40 -14.55 -1.06 2.38
N SER A 41 -13.98 0.14 2.29
CA SER A 41 -13.58 0.75 1.00
C SER A 41 -12.32 0.11 0.43
N SER A 42 -12.25 0.02 -0.90
CA SER A 42 -11.00 -0.29 -1.60
C SER A 42 -9.92 0.76 -1.30
N CYS A 43 -8.64 0.40 -1.44
CA CYS A 43 -7.55 1.34 -1.25
C CYS A 43 -7.69 2.59 -2.13
N ASN A 44 -7.27 3.73 -1.59
CA ASN A 44 -6.92 4.89 -2.40
C ASN A 44 -5.50 4.72 -2.93
N ASP A 45 -5.20 5.26 -4.11
CA ASP A 45 -3.84 5.19 -4.64
C ASP A 45 -3.38 6.46 -5.37
N ILE A 46 -2.06 6.65 -5.34
CA ILE A 46 -1.35 7.70 -6.06
C ILE A 46 -0.39 7.02 -7.04
N ILE A 47 -0.36 7.52 -8.28
CA ILE A 47 0.53 7.02 -9.34
C ILE A 47 1.77 7.91 -9.42
N LEU A 48 2.94 7.28 -9.46
CA LEU A 48 4.25 7.92 -9.62
C LEU A 48 4.84 7.63 -11.02
N HIS A 49 5.94 8.32 -11.35
CA HIS A 49 6.64 8.10 -12.62
C HIS A 49 7.48 6.80 -12.63
N GLY A 50 8.00 6.41 -11.47
CA GLY A 50 8.86 5.24 -11.27
C GLY A 50 8.26 4.23 -10.30
N LYS A 51 8.82 3.01 -10.32
CA LYS A 51 8.46 1.96 -9.36
C LYS A 51 8.82 2.40 -7.94
N VAL A 52 8.02 2.00 -6.95
CA VAL A 52 8.32 2.26 -5.54
C VAL A 52 9.19 1.13 -5.02
N THR A 53 10.34 1.43 -4.43
CA THR A 53 11.28 0.43 -3.90
C THR A 53 11.32 0.39 -2.37
N SER A 54 10.98 1.50 -1.72
CA SER A 54 10.99 1.65 -0.26
C SER A 54 10.06 2.78 0.16
N LEU A 55 9.57 2.72 1.40
CA LEU A 55 8.75 3.74 2.05
C LEU A 55 9.30 4.01 3.46
N ASP A 56 9.21 5.26 3.91
CA ASP A 56 9.55 5.65 5.28
C ASP A 56 8.55 6.68 5.79
N LEU A 57 8.32 6.70 7.11
CA LEU A 57 7.50 7.69 7.78
C LEU A 57 8.34 8.40 8.85
N SER A 58 8.68 9.65 8.57
CA SER A 58 9.21 10.57 9.58
C SER A 58 8.12 10.96 10.58
N ARG A 59 8.49 11.07 11.86
CA ARG A 59 7.61 11.50 12.94
C ARG A 59 7.69 13.01 13.16
#